data_AF-A0A3A8IL93-F1
#
_entry.id   AF-A0A3A8IL93-F1
#
_cell.length_a   1.000
_cell.length_b   1.000
_cell.length_c   1.000
_cell.angle_alpha   90.00
_cell.angle_beta   90.00
_cell.angle_gamma   90.00
#
_symmetry.space_group_name_H-M   'P 1'
#
loop_
_entity.id
_entity.type
_entity.pdbx_description
1 polymer ?
#
loop_
_entity_poly.entity_id
_entity_poly.type
_entity_poly.pdbx_seq_one_letter_code
_entity_poly.pdbx_strand_id
1 'polypeptide(L)'
;MSKQWVLSGGGATYVVVLWNDAEAKNASRRVAPAVMQMCLDGWMRTHRQAVREMYTACAATPGSATWPADPVMKQRLSDAFKSGKLVGLTRANAPAVIKPATPLPVRPPDAPP
;
A
#
# COMPACT_ATOMS: atom_id res chain seq x y z
N MET A 1 10.20 -8.55 -14.28
CA MET A 1 9.55 -7.23 -14.10
C MET A 1 8.88 -7.20 -12.75
N SER A 2 9.30 -6.30 -11.86
CA SER A 2 8.65 -6.06 -10.58
C SER A 2 7.26 -5.49 -10.82
N LYS A 3 6.21 -6.22 -10.43
CA LYS A 3 4.83 -5.76 -10.52
C LYS A 3 4.44 -5.14 -9.18
N GLN A 4 4.32 -3.82 -9.17
CA GLN A 4 3.93 -3.03 -8.00
C GLN A 4 2.63 -2.31 -8.33
N TRP A 5 1.64 -2.37 -7.43
CA TRP A 5 0.36 -1.69 -7.58
C TRP A 5 0.19 -0.64 -6.50
N VAL A 6 -0.21 0.57 -6.87
CA VAL A 6 -0.36 1.67 -5.92
C VAL A 6 -1.83 1.82 -5.54
N LEU A 7 -2.16 1.46 -4.31
CA LEU A 7 -3.49 1.64 -3.72
C LEU A 7 -3.53 3.00 -3.02
N SER A 8 -4.43 3.88 -3.45
CA SER A 8 -4.67 5.17 -2.78
C SER A 8 -5.94 5.06 -1.97
N GLY A 9 -5.87 5.25 -0.65
CA GLY A 9 -7.02 5.08 0.23
C GLY A 9 -6.82 5.72 1.61
N GLY A 10 -7.85 6.40 2.13
CA GLY A 10 -7.83 6.94 3.50
C GLY A 10 -6.76 8.02 3.76
N GLY A 11 -6.38 8.81 2.74
CA GLY A 11 -5.37 9.86 2.86
C GLY A 11 -3.91 9.38 2.79
N ALA A 12 -3.69 8.07 2.57
CA ALA A 12 -2.37 7.48 2.43
C ALA A 12 -2.24 6.71 1.11
N THR A 13 -0.99 6.52 0.69
CA THR A 13 -0.63 5.77 -0.52
C THR A 13 0.07 4.49 -0.10
N TYR A 14 -0.46 3.36 -0.55
CA TYR A 14 0.06 2.03 -0.29
C TYR A 14 0.58 1.40 -1.57
N VAL A 15 1.60 0.57 -1.48
CA VAL A 15 2.18 -0.18 -2.59
C VAL A 15 2.02 -1.65 -2.31
N VAL A 16 1.31 -2.36 -3.18
CA VAL A 16 1.16 -3.81 -3.13
C VAL A 16 2.19 -4.42 -4.05
N VAL A 17 2.94 -5.38 -3.52
CA VAL A 17 3.96 -6.13 -4.26
C VAL A 17 3.76 -7.63 -4.05
N LEU A 18 4.32 -8.44 -4.96
CA LEU A 18 4.38 -9.88 -4.77
C LEU A 18 5.41 -10.24 -3.69
N TRP A 19 5.15 -11.31 -2.94
CA TRP A 19 6.04 -11.81 -1.89
C TRP A 19 7.47 -12.12 -2.35
N ASN A 20 7.63 -12.44 -3.64
CA ASN A 20 8.93 -12.72 -4.26
C ASN A 20 9.72 -11.45 -4.61
N ASP A 21 9.12 -10.27 -4.50
CA ASP A 21 9.76 -9.01 -4.82
C ASP A 21 10.70 -8.56 -3.68
N ALA A 22 11.78 -7.85 -4.03
CA ALA A 22 12.76 -7.36 -3.06
C ALA A 22 12.11 -6.42 -2.02
N GLU A 23 11.12 -5.63 -2.44
CA GLU A 23 10.40 -4.72 -1.55
C GLU A 23 9.59 -5.46 -0.48
N ALA A 24 9.11 -6.68 -0.77
CA ALA A 24 8.38 -7.50 0.19
C ALA A 24 9.25 -7.93 1.38
N LYS A 25 10.58 -7.97 1.21
CA LYS A 25 11.54 -8.27 2.29
C LYS A 25 11.61 -7.14 3.33
N ASN A 26 11.14 -5.94 2.99
CA ASN A 26 11.17 -4.79 3.89
C ASN A 26 10.01 -4.85 4.89
N ALA A 27 10.20 -5.61 5.98
CA ALA A 27 9.16 -5.84 6.99
C ALA A 27 8.68 -4.56 7.68
N SER A 28 9.54 -3.54 7.80
CA SER A 28 9.25 -2.26 8.47
C SER A 28 8.14 -1.43 7.83
N ARG A 29 7.78 -1.73 6.58
CA ARG A 29 6.73 -1.00 5.84
C ARG A 29 5.47 -1.83 5.63
N ARG A 30 5.42 -3.07 6.15
CA ARG A 30 4.28 -3.97 5.93
C ARG A 30 3.02 -3.41 6.59
N VAL A 31 1.95 -3.40 5.82
CA VAL A 31 0.63 -2.95 6.27
C VAL A 31 -0.22 -4.17 6.55
N ALA A 32 -1.07 -4.06 7.57
CA ALA A 32 -1.98 -5.13 7.93
C ALA A 32 -2.90 -5.49 6.75
N PRO A 33 -3.14 -6.79 6.50
CA PRO A 33 -4.00 -7.24 5.40
C PRO A 33 -5.41 -6.64 5.49
N ALA A 34 -5.95 -6.42 6.70
CA ALA A 34 -7.25 -5.80 6.89
C ALA A 34 -7.34 -4.38 6.30
N VAL A 35 -6.29 -3.56 6.47
CA VAL A 35 -6.23 -2.20 5.90
C VAL A 35 -6.14 -2.26 4.38
N MET A 36 -5.34 -3.19 3.85
CA MET A 36 -5.24 -3.41 2.40
C MET A 36 -6.57 -3.84 1.80
N GLN A 37 -7.33 -4.71 2.48
CA GLN A 37 -8.66 -5.14 2.02
C GLN A 37 -9.67 -3.99 1.97
N MET A 38 -9.64 -3.08 2.94
CA MET A 38 -10.49 -1.89 2.94
C MET A 38 -10.11 -0.93 1.80
N CYS A 39 -8.81 -0.67 1.61
CA CYS A 39 -8.33 0.18 0.52
C CYS A 39 -8.63 -0.44 -0.86
N LEU A 40 -8.50 -1.76 -0.97
CA LEU A 40 -8.78 -2.50 -2.18
C LEU A 40 -10.24 -2.34 -2.63
N ASP A 41 -11.21 -2.38 -1.70
CA ASP A 41 -12.64 -2.24 -2.05
C ASP A 41 -12.94 -0.92 -2.76
N GLY A 42 -12.46 0.20 -2.22
CA GLY A 42 -12.61 1.52 -2.84
C GLY A 42 -11.80 1.65 -4.13
N TRP A 43 -10.61 1.04 -4.16
CA TRP A 43 -9.73 1.08 -5.32
C TRP A 43 -10.25 0.23 -6.49
N MET A 44 -10.93 -0.90 -6.22
CA MET A 44 -11.55 -1.75 -7.25
C MET A 44 -12.62 -1.03 -8.06
N ARG A 45 -13.35 -0.10 -7.43
CA ARG A 45 -14.37 0.70 -8.14
C ARG A 45 -13.77 1.70 -9.13
N THR A 46 -12.56 2.19 -8.86
CA THR A 46 -11.92 3.25 -9.64
C THR A 46 -10.82 2.73 -10.57
N HIS A 47 -10.16 1.63 -10.23
CA HIS A 47 -8.98 1.10 -10.92
C HIS A 47 -9.15 -0.38 -11.32
N ARG A 48 -10.25 -0.69 -12.03
CA ARG A 48 -10.57 -2.07 -12.47
C ARG A 48 -9.48 -2.73 -13.30
N GLN A 49 -8.78 -1.98 -14.15
CA GLN A 49 -7.68 -2.54 -14.96
C GLN A 49 -6.50 -3.01 -14.10
N ALA A 50 -6.05 -2.20 -13.16
CA ALA A 50 -4.93 -2.54 -12.29
C ALA A 50 -5.25 -3.74 -11.38
N VAL A 51 -6.51 -3.85 -10.93
CA VAL A 51 -7.01 -5.01 -10.17
C VAL A 51 -7.00 -6.28 -11.01
N ARG A 52 -7.40 -6.19 -12.29
CA ARG A 52 -7.30 -7.30 -13.24
C ARG A 52 -5.86 -7.75 -13.41
N GLU A 53 -4.92 -6.82 -13.56
CA GLU A 53 -3.50 -7.15 -13.63
C GLU A 53 -2.96 -7.80 -12.36
N MET A 54 -3.35 -7.28 -11.19
CA MET A 54 -2.97 -7.84 -9.89
C MET A 54 -3.52 -9.24 -9.68
N TYR A 55 -4.78 -9.46 -10.05
CA TYR A 55 -5.40 -10.78 -10.04
C TYR A 55 -4.67 -11.74 -11.00
N THR A 56 -4.34 -11.29 -12.20
CA THR A 56 -3.64 -12.10 -13.21
C THR A 56 -2.22 -12.45 -12.76
N ALA A 57 -1.54 -11.53 -12.07
CA ALA A 57 -0.22 -11.77 -11.50
C ALA A 57 -0.25 -12.73 -10.30
N CYS A 58 -1.37 -12.77 -9.57
CA CYS A 58 -1.57 -13.71 -8.47
C CYS A 58 -2.10 -15.07 -8.95
N ALA A 59 -2.82 -15.11 -10.07
CA ALA A 59 -3.30 -16.34 -10.69
C ALA A 59 -2.14 -17.12 -11.30
N ALA A 60 -2.04 -18.41 -10.98
CA ALA A 60 -0.94 -19.26 -11.44
C ALA A 60 -0.96 -19.54 -12.95
N THR A 61 -2.03 -19.20 -13.66
CA THR A 61 -2.23 -19.49 -15.08
C THR A 61 -2.51 -18.20 -15.85
N PRO A 62 -1.52 -17.64 -16.57
CA PRO A 62 -1.76 -16.54 -17.50
C PRO A 62 -2.55 -17.10 -18.71
N GLY A 63 -3.87 -16.98 -18.71
CA GLY A 63 -4.67 -17.35 -19.90
C GLY A 63 -6.13 -17.73 -19.68
N SER A 64 -6.57 -18.10 -18.47
CA SER A 64 -8.00 -18.34 -18.22
C SER A 64 -8.71 -17.05 -17.80
N ALA A 65 -9.00 -16.21 -18.79
CA ALA A 65 -9.64 -14.90 -18.63
C ALA A 65 -11.17 -15.00 -18.43
N THR A 66 -11.63 -15.84 -17.51
CA THR A 66 -12.97 -15.68 -16.95
C THR A 66 -12.82 -14.77 -15.73
N TRP A 67 -12.98 -13.46 -15.94
CA TRP A 67 -12.94 -12.49 -14.86
C TRP A 67 -14.09 -12.80 -13.90
N PRO A 68 -13.80 -13.27 -12.68
CA PRO A 68 -14.87 -13.58 -11.75
C PRO A 68 -15.53 -12.27 -11.29
N ALA A 69 -16.75 -12.34 -10.77
CA ALA A 69 -17.43 -11.17 -10.23
C ALA A 69 -16.55 -10.45 -9.19
N ASP A 70 -16.65 -9.12 -9.10
CA ASP A 70 -15.95 -8.28 -8.11
C ASP A 70 -15.84 -8.90 -6.70
N PRO A 71 -16.91 -9.47 -6.09
CA PRO A 71 -16.80 -10.11 -4.77
C PRO A 71 -15.85 -11.30 -4.73
N VAL A 72 -15.83 -12.13 -5.78
CA VAL A 72 -14.95 -13.30 -5.88
C VAL A 72 -13.50 -12.85 -6.11
N MET A 73 -13.31 -11.84 -6.95
CA MET A 73 -11.99 -11.26 -7.22
C MET A 73 -11.39 -10.64 -5.95
N LYS A 74 -12.20 -9.89 -5.19
CA LYS A 74 -11.85 -9.34 -3.87
C LYS A 74 -11.50 -10.45 -2.88
N GLN A 75 -12.26 -11.54 -2.85
CA GLN A 75 -12.00 -12.66 -1.94
C GLN A 75 -10.67 -13.35 -2.26
N ARG A 76 -10.36 -13.56 -3.55
CA ARG A 76 -9.08 -14.14 -3.99
C ARG A 76 -7.89 -13.25 -3.67
N LEU A 77 -8.01 -11.94 -3.90
CA LEU A 77 -6.97 -10.98 -3.54
C LEU A 77 -6.80 -10.89 -2.02
N SER A 78 -7.90 -10.89 -1.27
CA SER A 78 -7.92 -10.94 0.19
C SER A 78 -7.19 -12.17 0.73
N ASP A 79 -7.45 -13.33 0.14
CA ASP A 79 -6.78 -14.58 0.48
C ASP A 79 -5.28 -14.51 0.18
N ALA A 80 -4.90 -13.92 -0.96
CA ALA A 80 -3.50 -13.70 -1.30
C ALA A 80 -2.78 -12.76 -0.32
N PHE A 81 -3.45 -11.73 0.21
CA PHE A 81 -2.91 -10.90 1.29
C PHE A 81 -2.77 -11.67 2.60
N LYS A 82 -3.77 -12.47 2.97
CA LYS A 82 -3.75 -13.30 4.20
C LYS A 82 -2.70 -14.39 4.16
N SER A 83 -2.54 -15.04 3.01
CA SER A 83 -1.55 -16.08 2.75
C SER A 83 -0.13 -15.52 2.61
N GLY A 84 0.02 -14.19 2.55
CA GLY A 84 1.33 -13.54 2.39
C GLY A 84 1.90 -13.59 0.97
N LYS A 85 1.11 -14.00 -0.04
CA LYS A 85 1.50 -13.95 -1.47
C LYS A 85 1.54 -12.52 -2.01
N LEU A 86 0.62 -11.68 -1.53
CA LEU A 86 0.62 -10.25 -1.77
C LEU A 86 0.97 -9.54 -0.47
N VAL A 87 1.91 -8.61 -0.56
CA VAL A 87 2.36 -7.82 0.58
C VAL A 87 2.00 -6.37 0.31
N GLY A 88 1.16 -5.81 1.17
CA GLY A 88 0.91 -4.37 1.21
C GLY A 88 2.04 -3.69 1.96
N LEU A 89 2.65 -2.69 1.34
CA LEU A 89 3.65 -1.83 1.92
C LEU A 89 3.07 -0.42 2.00
N THR A 90 3.34 0.31 3.08
CA THR A 90 3.09 1.74 3.07
C THR A 90 4.08 2.34 2.10
N ARG A 91 3.60 3.10 1.10
CA ARG A 91 4.51 3.96 0.35
C ARG A 91 4.97 4.95 1.41
N ALA A 92 6.25 4.90 1.75
CA ALA A 92 6.84 6.09 2.35
C ALA A 92 6.69 7.14 1.26
N ASN A 93 5.62 7.94 1.33
CA ASN A 93 5.81 9.35 1.19
C ASN A 93 7.01 9.58 2.11
N ALA A 94 8.17 9.95 1.53
CA ALA A 94 9.28 10.46 2.33
C ALA A 94 8.60 11.24 3.46
N PRO A 95 8.88 10.95 4.75
CA PRO A 95 8.27 11.75 5.78
C PRO A 95 8.53 13.17 5.29
N ALA A 96 7.46 13.89 4.93
CA ALA A 96 7.54 15.33 4.93
C ALA A 96 8.04 15.51 6.33
N VAL A 97 9.33 15.84 6.40
CA VAL A 97 10.08 15.82 7.61
C VAL A 97 9.38 16.91 8.38
N ILE A 98 8.39 16.52 9.17
CA ILE A 98 7.93 17.32 10.26
C ILE A 98 9.10 17.13 11.21
N LYS A 99 10.21 17.81 10.88
CA LYS A 99 11.15 18.26 11.89
C LYS A 99 10.19 18.85 12.91
N PRO A 100 10.09 18.33 14.13
CA PRO A 100 9.52 19.15 15.19
C PRO A 100 10.28 20.46 15.07
N ALA A 101 9.56 21.53 14.68
CA ALA A 101 10.13 22.84 14.58
C ALA A 101 10.80 23.05 15.93
N THR A 102 12.12 23.09 15.89
CA THR A 102 12.97 23.20 17.06
C THR A 102 12.40 24.38 17.84
N PRO A 103 11.96 24.22 19.09
CA PRO A 103 11.52 25.38 19.85
C PRO A 103 12.73 26.31 19.90
N LEU A 104 12.62 27.45 19.22
CA LEU A 104 13.63 28.50 19.29
C LEU A 104 13.85 28.79 20.77
N PRO A 105 15.09 28.78 21.27
CA PRO A 105 15.34 29.23 22.63
C PRO A 105 14.99 30.71 22.68
N VAL A 106 13.86 31.03 23.28
CA VAL A 106 13.51 32.41 23.65
C VAL A 106 14.58 32.87 24.64
N ARG A 107 15.50 33.73 24.19
CA ARG A 107 16.42 34.45 25.08
C ARG A 107 15.58 35.36 25.99
N PRO A 108 15.65 35.24 27.31
CA PRO A 108 15.13 36.24 28.22
C PRO A 108 16.22 37.30 28.52
N PRO A 109 15.88 38.36 29.27
CA PRO A 109 15.78 39.75 28.82
C PRO A 109 17.11 40.50 28.83
N ASP A 110 17.27 41.45 27.91
CA ASP A 110 18.34 42.44 27.95
C ASP A 110 17.82 43.70 28.67
N ALA A 111 18.52 44.07 29.73
CA ALA A 111 18.45 45.36 30.42
C ALA A 111 19.90 45.84 30.58
N PRO A 112 20.21 47.13 30.83
CA PRO A 112 19.54 48.42 30.56
C PRO A 112 20.50 49.37 29.78
N PRO A 113 20.24 50.68 29.68
CA PRO A 113 20.74 51.62 30.72
C PRO A 113 19.69 52.54 31.34
#